data_AF-A0A7J4QRZ4-F1
#
_entry.id   AF-A0A7J4QRZ4-F1
#
_cell.length_a   1.000
_cell.length_b   1.000
_cell.length_c   1.000
_cell.angle_alpha   90.00
_cell.angle_beta   90.00
_cell.angle_gamma   90.00
#
_symmetry.space_group_name_H-M   'P 1'
#
loop_
_entity.id
_entity.type
_entity.pdbx_description
1 polymer ?
#
loop_
_entity_poly.entity_id
_entity_poly.type
_entity_poly.pdbx_seq_one_letter_code
_entity_poly.pdbx_strand_id
1 'polypeptide(L)'
;MRDPIVVEPTASHDASIIWMHGLGASAHDFADMPRLISRPGTRWIFPNAPVRPVTLNNGWKMPSWFDIRYLAGESEGERECPIEAQESSEMITKIIED
;
A
#
# COMPACT_ATOMS: atom_id res chain seq x y z
N MET A 1 -0.93 -4.20 -12.87
CA MET A 1 -0.44 -3.64 -11.59
C MET A 1 0.86 -2.92 -11.90
N ARG A 2 1.13 -1.75 -11.32
CA ARG A 2 2.44 -1.12 -11.49
C ARG A 2 3.41 -1.78 -10.51
N ASP A 3 4.63 -2.04 -10.96
CA ASP A 3 5.66 -2.64 -10.13
C ASP A 3 5.93 -1.74 -8.90
N PRO A 4 6.31 -2.33 -7.75
CA PRO A 4 6.74 -1.56 -6.59
C PRO A 4 7.96 -0.70 -6.92
N ILE A 5 8.06 0.47 -6.28
CA ILE A 5 9.35 1.19 -6.23
C ILE A 5 10.18 0.51 -5.16
N VAL A 6 11.39 0.06 -5.53
CA VAL A 6 12.33 -0.55 -4.59
C VAL A 6 13.58 0.32 -4.50
N VAL A 7 13.98 0.61 -3.26
CA VAL A 7 15.25 1.27 -2.96
C VAL A 7 16.10 0.27 -2.19
N GLU A 8 17.16 -0.19 -2.84
CA GLU A 8 18.09 -1.15 -2.25
C GLU A 8 18.96 -0.50 -1.16
N PRO A 9 19.37 -1.28 -0.14
CA PRO A 9 20.33 -0.83 0.86
C PRO A 9 21.65 -0.36 0.23
N THR A 10 22.29 0.62 0.85
CA THR A 10 23.65 1.06 0.50
C THR A 10 24.71 0.50 1.46
N ALA A 11 24.30 -0.27 2.46
CA ALA A 11 25.15 -1.02 3.38
C ALA A 11 24.66 -2.48 3.49
N SER A 12 25.24 -3.27 4.40
CA SER A 12 24.75 -4.63 4.66
C SER A 12 23.27 -4.60 5.03
N HIS A 13 22.47 -5.44 4.37
CA HIS A 13 21.02 -5.49 4.56
C HIS A 13 20.70 -6.02 5.96
N ASP A 14 19.99 -5.21 6.75
CA ASP A 14 19.62 -5.53 8.14
C ASP A 14 18.12 -5.42 8.43
N ALA A 15 17.37 -4.80 7.51
CA ALA A 15 15.93 -4.58 7.66
C ALA A 15 15.26 -4.33 6.30
N SER A 16 13.96 -4.58 6.23
CA SER A 16 13.11 -4.18 5.12
C SER A 16 11.91 -3.39 5.64
N ILE A 17 11.49 -2.38 4.89
CA ILE A 17 10.28 -1.60 5.14
C ILE A 17 9.40 -1.68 3.90
N ILE A 18 8.19 -2.23 4.06
CA ILE A 18 7.13 -2.17 3.06
C ILE A 18 6.21 -1.02 3.45
N TRP A 19 6.12 0.02 2.63
CA TRP A 19 5.33 1.22 2.93
C TRP A 19 4.18 1.36 1.95
N MET A 20 2.96 1.12 2.44
CA MET A 20 1.73 1.22 1.66
C MET A 20 1.21 2.67 1.67
N HIS A 21 0.94 3.24 0.49
CA HIS A 21 0.36 4.57 0.38
C HIS A 21 -1.14 4.59 0.77
N GLY A 22 -1.70 5.77 1.00
CA GLY A 22 -3.12 5.96 1.32
C GLY A 22 -4.05 5.86 0.10
N LEU A 23 -5.37 6.00 0.33
CA LEU A 23 -6.39 6.01 -0.72
C LEU A 23 -6.11 7.10 -1.78
N GLY A 24 -6.18 6.73 -3.06
CA GLY A 24 -6.04 7.64 -4.20
C GLY A 24 -4.60 8.05 -4.54
N ALA A 25 -3.63 7.72 -3.67
CA ALA A 25 -2.21 8.05 -3.82
C ALA A 25 -1.45 7.06 -4.73
N SER A 26 -0.13 7.19 -4.76
CA SER A 26 0.75 6.24 -5.46
C SER A 26 1.99 5.88 -4.64
N ALA A 27 2.78 4.91 -5.10
CA ALA A 27 4.07 4.57 -4.50
C ALA A 27 5.06 5.75 -4.41
N HIS A 28 4.87 6.81 -5.20
CA HIS A 28 5.77 7.98 -5.19
C HIS A 28 5.56 8.90 -3.99
N ASP A 29 4.41 8.83 -3.31
CA ASP A 29 4.07 9.74 -2.18
C ASP A 29 5.10 9.68 -1.05
N PHE A 30 5.75 8.53 -0.87
CA PHE A 30 6.74 8.28 0.18
C PHE A 30 8.11 7.87 -0.36
N ALA A 31 8.37 8.01 -1.66
CA ALA A 31 9.62 7.56 -2.27
C ALA A 31 10.87 8.29 -1.73
N ASP A 32 10.71 9.46 -1.12
CA ASP A 32 11.79 10.22 -0.48
C ASP A 32 12.08 9.82 0.98
N MET A 33 11.26 8.96 1.60
CA MET A 33 11.47 8.48 2.97
C MET A 33 12.84 7.85 3.24
N PRO A 34 13.45 7.08 2.32
CA PRO A 34 14.79 6.53 2.52
C PRO A 34 15.85 7.61 2.75
N ARG A 35 15.69 8.78 2.10
CA ARG A 35 16.59 9.93 2.26
C ARG A 35 16.38 10.62 3.61
N LEU A 36 15.13 10.74 4.06
CA LEU A 36 14.77 11.45 5.30
C LEU A 36 15.12 10.65 6.56
N ILE A 37 14.86 9.34 6.56
CA ILE A 37 15.10 8.48 7.73
C ILE A 37 16.57 8.03 7.79
N SER A 38 17.28 8.01 6.66
CA SER A 38 18.72 7.72 6.57
C SER A 38 19.15 6.43 7.29
N ARG A 39 18.58 5.29 6.84
CA ARG A 39 18.99 3.95 7.27
C ARG A 39 19.68 3.17 6.12
N PRO A 40 21.03 3.15 6.06
CA PRO A 40 21.77 2.56 4.96
C PRO A 40 21.57 1.05 4.76
N GLY A 41 21.28 0.30 5.82
CA GLY A 41 21.05 -1.16 5.77
C GLY A 41 19.62 -1.56 5.42
N THR A 42 18.72 -0.60 5.22
CA THR A 42 17.28 -0.86 5.05
C THR A 42 16.88 -0.88 3.58
N ARG A 43 16.23 -1.97 3.15
CA ARG A 43 15.54 -2.04 1.85
C ARG A 43 14.16 -1.40 1.99
N TRP A 44 13.80 -0.51 1.08
CA TRP A 44 12.49 0.13 1.08
C TRP A 44 11.69 -0.33 -0.12
N ILE A 45 10.44 -0.71 0.11
CA ILE A 45 9.53 -1.22 -0.91
C ILE A 45 8.23 -0.44 -0.82
N PHE A 46 7.89 0.25 -1.91
CA PHE A 46 6.68 1.06 -2.03
C PHE A 46 5.76 0.41 -3.07
N PRO A 47 4.85 -0.49 -2.67
CA PRO A 47 3.90 -1.11 -3.59
C PRO A 47 2.83 -0.12 -4.04
N ASN A 48 2.22 -0.40 -5.20
CA ASN A 48 1.08 0.36 -5.71
C ASN A 48 -0.21 -0.42 -5.49
N ALA A 49 -1.22 0.24 -4.93
CA ALA A 49 -2.55 -0.33 -4.85
C ALA A 49 -3.16 -0.54 -6.26
N PRO A 50 -3.99 -1.58 -6.46
CA PRO A 50 -4.79 -1.71 -7.68
C PRO A 50 -5.75 -0.50 -7.85
N VAL A 51 -6.07 -0.18 -9.11
CA VAL A 51 -7.12 0.81 -9.40
C VAL A 51 -8.49 0.12 -9.35
N ARG A 52 -9.31 0.49 -8.36
CA ARG A 52 -10.63 -0.11 -8.09
C ARG A 52 -11.66 0.98 -7.80
N PRO A 53 -12.96 0.73 -8.04
CA PRO A 53 -14.02 1.65 -7.60
C PRO A 53 -14.08 1.72 -6.08
N VAL A 54 -14.37 2.91 -5.53
CA VAL A 54 -14.51 3.12 -4.08
C VAL A 54 -15.90 3.67 -3.75
N THR A 55 -16.69 2.89 -3.02
CA THR A 55 -18.08 3.15 -2.64
C THR A 55 -18.22 4.47 -1.87
N LEU A 56 -17.35 4.72 -0.87
CA LEU A 56 -17.30 5.98 -0.12
C LEU A 56 -17.12 7.20 -1.03
N ASN A 57 -16.41 7.03 -2.14
CA ASN A 57 -16.17 8.06 -3.15
C ASN A 57 -17.11 7.91 -4.35
N ASN A 58 -18.37 7.51 -4.16
CA ASN A 58 -19.38 7.39 -5.21
C ASN A 58 -18.96 6.49 -6.40
N GLY A 59 -18.18 5.44 -6.13
CA GLY A 59 -17.73 4.48 -7.13
C GLY A 59 -16.62 4.99 -8.06
N TRP A 60 -16.01 6.15 -7.75
CA TRP A 60 -14.88 6.66 -8.52
C TRP A 60 -13.71 5.66 -8.47
N LYS A 61 -13.08 5.42 -9.62
CA LYS A 61 -11.93 4.52 -9.74
C LYS A 61 -10.65 5.25 -9.39
N MET A 62 -9.94 4.75 -8.39
CA MET A 62 -8.66 5.29 -7.94
C MET A 62 -7.81 4.18 -7.31
N PRO A 63 -6.50 4.39 -7.08
CA PRO A 63 -5.70 3.44 -6.32
C PRO A 63 -6.31 3.18 -4.93
N SER A 64 -6.71 1.94 -4.67
CA SER A 64 -7.26 1.54 -3.37
C SER A 64 -6.93 0.09 -3.06
N TRP A 65 -6.51 -0.17 -1.82
CA TRP A 65 -6.22 -1.53 -1.34
C TRP A 65 -7.49 -2.37 -1.23
N PHE A 66 -8.62 -1.74 -0.96
CA PHE A 66 -9.94 -2.38 -0.91
C PHE A 66 -11.02 -1.32 -1.07
N ASP A 67 -12.21 -1.73 -1.47
CA ASP A 67 -13.38 -0.87 -1.46
C ASP A 67 -13.70 -0.46 -0.01
N ILE A 68 -13.81 0.85 0.22
CA ILE A 68 -14.23 1.44 1.50
C ILE A 68 -15.69 1.85 1.33
N ARG A 69 -16.58 1.29 2.14
CA ARG A 69 -18.02 1.53 2.03
C ARG A 69 -18.50 2.66 2.93
N TYR A 70 -17.94 2.78 4.13
CA TYR A 70 -18.25 3.85 5.07
C TYR A 70 -17.17 3.98 6.16
N LEU A 71 -17.10 5.14 6.81
CA LEU A 71 -16.11 5.42 7.85
C LEU A 71 -16.54 4.85 9.21
N ALA A 72 -15.60 4.79 10.14
CA ALA A 72 -15.88 4.29 11.48
C ALA A 72 -16.98 5.13 12.15
N GLY A 73 -18.02 4.45 12.65
CA GLY A 73 -19.15 5.08 13.34
C GLY A 73 -20.27 5.60 12.42
N GLU A 74 -20.13 5.49 11.10
CA GLU A 74 -21.18 5.92 10.16
C GLU A 74 -22.24 4.84 9.90
N SER A 75 -21.93 3.56 10.15
CA SER A 75 -22.83 2.42 9.92
C SER A 75 -22.39 1.18 10.72
N GLU A 76 -23.33 0.26 10.94
CA GLU A 76 -23.11 -1.06 11.55
C GLU A 76 -22.87 -2.18 10.52
N GLY A 77 -22.82 -1.87 9.22
CA GLY A 77 -22.68 -2.88 8.15
C GLY A 77 -21.31 -3.56 8.07
N GLU A 78 -20.81 -3.81 6.85
CA GLU A 78 -19.41 -4.20 6.62
C GLU A 78 -18.60 -3.06 5.98
N ARG A 79 -17.55 -2.57 6.66
CA ARG A 79 -16.86 -1.29 6.36
C ARG A 79 -16.07 -1.30 5.06
N GLU A 80 -15.59 -2.47 4.70
CA GLU A 80 -14.65 -2.69 3.62
C GLU A 80 -14.99 -3.98 2.87
N CYS A 81 -14.54 -4.13 1.63
CA CYS A 81 -14.71 -5.38 0.90
C CYS A 81 -13.67 -6.42 1.38
N PRO A 82 -14.06 -7.50 2.07
CA PRO A 82 -13.12 -8.47 2.65
C PRO A 82 -12.35 -9.24 1.58
N ILE A 83 -12.98 -9.51 0.42
CA ILE A 83 -12.33 -10.19 -0.70
C ILE A 83 -11.19 -9.34 -1.25
N GLU A 84 -11.42 -8.05 -1.48
CA GLU A 84 -10.40 -7.15 -2.01
C GLU A 84 -9.27 -6.88 -1.00
N ALA A 85 -9.61 -6.83 0.29
CA ALA A 85 -8.62 -6.72 1.37
C ALA A 85 -7.74 -7.98 1.42
N GLN A 86 -8.33 -9.16 1.28
CA GLN A 86 -7.61 -10.43 1.19
C GLN A 86 -6.69 -10.49 -0.03
N GLU A 87 -7.17 -10.09 -1.21
CA GLU A 87 -6.35 -10.00 -2.44
C GLU A 87 -5.14 -9.07 -2.25
N SER A 88 -5.35 -7.91 -1.60
CA SER A 88 -4.27 -6.99 -1.29
C SER A 88 -3.30 -7.56 -0.26
N SER A 89 -3.79 -8.29 0.75
CA SER A 89 -2.93 -8.99 1.70
C SER A 89 -2.04 -9.99 0.98
N GLU A 90 -2.57 -10.81 0.08
CA GLU A 90 -1.80 -11.81 -0.67
C GLU A 90 -0.71 -11.18 -1.54
N MET A 91 -0.99 -10.01 -2.12
CA MET A 91 0.01 -9.24 -2.87
C MET A 91 1.17 -8.79 -1.97
N ILE A 92 0.86 -8.28 -0.78
CA ILE A 92 1.90 -7.85 0.16
C ILE A 92 2.67 -9.06 0.71
N THR A 93 2.01 -10.18 0.97
CA THR A 93 2.66 -11.42 1.41
C THR A 93 3.68 -11.90 0.38
N LYS A 94 3.36 -11.86 -0.92
CA LYS A 94 4.31 -12.23 -1.98
C LYS A 94 5.58 -11.38 -1.94
N ILE A 95 5.46 -10.08 -1.68
CA ILE A 95 6.61 -9.17 -1.53
C ILE A 95 7.49 -9.54 -0.32
N ILE A 96 6.91 -10.12 0.73
CA ILE A 96 7.65 -10.56 1.92
C ILE A 96 8.40 -11.86 1.65
N GLU A 97 7.85 -12.73 0.81
CA GLU A 97 8.41 -14.05 0.48
C GLU A 97 9.51 -14.00 -0.60
N ASP A 98 9.55 -12.93 -1.39
CA ASP A 98 10.56 -12.63 -2.42
C ASP A 98 11.91 -12.15 -1.83
#